data_AF-A0A267FDW7-F1
#
_entry.id   AF-A0A267FDW7-F1
#
_cell.length_a   1.000
_cell.length_b   1.000
_cell.length_c   1.000
_cell.angle_alpha   90.00
_cell.angle_beta   90.00
_cell.angle_gamma   90.00
#
_symmetry.space_group_name_H-M   'P 1'
#
loop_
_entity.id
_entity.type
_entity.pdbx_description
1 polymer ?
#
loop_
_entity_poly.entity_id
_entity_poly.type
_entity_poly.pdbx_seq_one_letter_code
_entity_poly.pdbx_strand_id
1 'polypeptide(L)' 'NIDCYLFKVNWQWVIDASMKGGPARFINHSCSPNCVTRVMDQRILIVAGRDIAAGEELTYDYRF' A
#
# COMPACT_ATOMS: atom_id res chain seq x y z
N ASN A 1 -9.69 -0.19 -19.63
CA ASN A 1 -8.47 -0.73 -19.01
C ASN A 1 -8.72 -0.74 -17.51
N ILE A 2 -8.65 -1.90 -16.86
CA ILE A 2 -8.89 -2.01 -15.40
C ILE A 2 -7.52 -2.10 -14.76
N ASP A 3 -7.15 -1.06 -14.01
CA ASP A 3 -5.91 -1.07 -13.24
C ASP A 3 -6.00 -2.14 -12.14
N CYS A 4 -4.91 -2.90 -11.97
CA CYS A 4 -4.83 -3.98 -10.99
C CYS A 4 -4.27 -3.47 -9.66
N TYR A 5 -5.07 -3.53 -8.59
CA TYR A 5 -4.67 -3.12 -7.25
C TYR A 5 -4.57 -4.36 -6.35
N LEU A 6 -3.47 -5.10 -6.50
CA LEU A 6 -3.22 -6.34 -5.78
C LEU A 6 -2.16 -6.13 -4.70
N PHE A 7 -2.44 -6.61 -3.50
CA PHE A 7 -1.46 -6.59 -2.41
C PHE A 7 -1.32 -7.98 -1.79
N LYS A 8 -0.09 -8.48 -1.72
CA LYS A 8 0.20 -9.80 -1.16
C LYS A 8 0.15 -9.79 0.36
N VAL A 9 -0.72 -10.61 0.94
CA VAL A 9 -0.83 -10.79 2.40
C VAL A 9 0.11 -11.91 2.85
N ASN A 10 0.15 -13.01 2.11
CA ASN A 10 1.05 -14.14 2.32
C ASN A 10 1.21 -14.95 1.01
N TRP A 11 1.80 -16.13 1.06
CA TRP A 11 2.04 -16.98 -0.13
C TRP A 11 0.77 -17.50 -0.80
N GLN A 12 -0.35 -17.56 -0.08
CA GLN A 12 -1.61 -18.13 -0.55
C GLN A 12 -2.66 -17.06 -0.85
N TRP A 13 -2.59 -15.90 -0.19
CA TRP A 13 -3.65 -14.89 -0.21
C TRP A 13 -3.17 -13.51 -0.66
N VAL A 14 -4.01 -12.87 -1.48
CA VAL A 14 -3.88 -11.48 -1.92
C VAL A 14 -5.16 -10.71 -1.60
N ILE A 15 -5.03 -9.40 -1.38
CA ILE A 15 -6.16 -8.47 -1.32
C ILE A 15 -6.26 -7.79 -2.68
N ASP A 16 -7.46 -7.84 -3.28
CA ASP A 16 -7.78 -7.18 -4.55
C ASP A 16 -8.69 -5.96 -4.30
N ALA A 17 -8.16 -4.78 -4.59
CA ALA A 17 -8.86 -3.50 -4.46
C ALA A 17 -9.33 -2.92 -5.81
N SER A 18 -9.28 -3.70 -6.90
CA SER A 18 -9.54 -3.23 -8.27
C SER A 18 -11.00 -2.81 -8.48
N MET A 19 -11.94 -3.56 -7.89
CA MET A 19 -13.38 -3.25 -7.97
C MET A 19 -13.92 -2.60 -6.71
N LYS A 20 -13.42 -2.99 -5.53
CA LYS A 20 -13.85 -2.50 -4.22
C LYS A 20 -12.64 -2.36 -3.31
N GLY A 21 -12.39 -1.16 -2.82
CA GLY A 21 -11.24 -0.87 -1.96
C GLY A 21 -11.37 0.46 -1.24
N GLY A 22 -10.51 0.67 -0.25
CA GLY A 22 -10.42 1.95 0.47
C GLY A 22 -9.47 2.95 -0.21
N PRO A 23 -9.28 4.13 0.39
CA PRO A 23 -8.39 5.17 -0.11
C PRO A 23 -6.93 4.72 -0.29
N ALA A 24 -6.50 3.71 0.47
CA ALA A 24 -5.15 3.15 0.42
C ALA A 24 -4.71 2.69 -0.98
N ARG A 25 -5.65 2.36 -1.89
CA ARG A 25 -5.33 1.96 -3.27
C ARG A 25 -4.66 3.06 -4.10
N PHE A 26 -4.77 4.31 -3.67
CA PHE A 26 -4.19 5.46 -4.37
C PHE A 26 -2.78 5.84 -3.88
N ILE A 27 -2.23 5.08 -2.92
CA ILE A 27 -0.89 5.35 -2.40
C ILE A 27 0.12 4.77 -3.38
N ASN A 28 0.93 5.63 -3.97
CA ASN A 28 1.81 5.28 -5.07
C ASN A 28 3.11 4.58 -4.61
N HIS A 29 3.81 4.02 -5.59
CA HIS A 29 5.14 3.47 -5.40
C HIS A 29 6.21 4.56 -5.34
N SER A 30 7.21 4.38 -4.47
CA SER A 30 8.49 5.10 -4.54
C SER A 30 9.66 4.20 -4.13
N CYS A 31 10.82 4.35 -4.78
CA CYS A 31 12.08 3.72 -4.37
C CYS A 31 12.68 4.36 -3.10
N SER A 32 12.18 5.52 -2.69
CA SER A 32 12.54 6.20 -1.44
C SER A 32 11.26 6.57 -0.68
N PRO A 33 10.52 5.56 -0.17
CA PRO A 33 9.19 5.78 0.37
C PRO A 33 9.21 6.46 1.74
N ASN A 34 8.11 7.11 2.09
CA ASN A 34 7.88 7.68 3.43
C ASN A 34 6.98 6.79 4.31
N CYS A 35 6.34 5.77 3.74
CA CYS A 35 5.55 4.77 4.46
C CYS A 35 6.14 3.36 4.35
N VAL A 36 5.86 2.53 5.35
CA VAL A 36 6.15 1.10 5.38
C VAL A 36 4.85 0.31 5.50
N THR A 37 4.84 -0.92 4.98
CA THR A 37 3.69 -1.81 5.05
C THR A 37 3.92 -2.91 6.09
N ARG A 38 2.85 -3.27 6.83
CA ARG A 38 2.86 -4.39 7.78
C ARG A 38 1.62 -5.24 7.59
N VAL A 39 1.75 -6.56 7.71
CA VAL A 39 0.62 -7.48 7.71
C VAL A 39 0.34 -7.92 9.14
N MET A 40 -0.88 -7.68 9.62
CA MET A 40 -1.37 -8.16 10.92
C MET A 40 -2.80 -8.66 10.76
N ASP A 41 -3.08 -9.87 11.24
CA ASP A 41 -4.43 -10.47 11.20
C ASP A 41 -5.11 -10.38 9.83
N GLN A 42 -4.37 -10.71 8.76
CA GLN A 42 -4.81 -10.63 7.36
C GLN A 42 -5.18 -9.23 6.86
N ARG A 43 -4.77 -8.19 7.59
CA ARG A 43 -4.92 -6.78 7.21
C ARG A 43 -3.58 -6.19 6.84
N ILE A 44 -3.61 -5.25 5.91
CA ILE A 44 -2.43 -4.47 5.52
C ILE A 44 -2.53 -3.12 6.22
N LEU A 45 -1.50 -2.80 6.99
CA LEU A 45 -1.31 -1.51 7.62
C LEU A 45 -0.27 -0.73 6.84
N ILE A 46 -0.57 0.51 6.53
CA ILE A 46 0.37 1.48 5.97
C ILE A 46 0.73 2.43 7.10
N VAL A 47 2.00 2.44 7.49
CA VAL A 47 2.51 3.14 8.66
C VAL A 47 3.58 4.12 8.22
N ALA A 48 3.56 5.35 8.76
CA ALA A 48 4.62 6.32 8.50
C ALA A 48 5.98 5.77 8.96
N GLY A 49 6.99 5.82 8.09
CA GLY A 49 8.37 5.43 8.39
C GLY A 49 9.23 6.59 8.92
N ARG A 50 8.76 7.82 8.72
CA ARG A 50 9.32 9.09 9.22
C ARG A 50 8.21 10.13 9.37
N ASP A 51 8.54 11.31 9.88
CA ASP A 51 7.63 12.45 9.86
C ASP A 51 7.30 12.85 8.40
N ILE A 52 6.03 13.19 8.16
CA ILE A 52 5.48 13.52 6.85
C ILE A 52 4.84 14.90 6.93
N ALA A 53 5.25 15.81 6.06
CA ALA A 53 4.71 17.17 6.05
C ALA A 53 3.32 17.23 5.42
N ALA A 54 2.53 18.24 5.77
CA ALA A 54 1.23 18.46 5.13
C ALA A 54 1.41 18.71 3.62
N GLY A 55 0.63 18.00 2.79
CA GLY A 55 0.72 18.07 1.34
C GLY A 55 1.80 17.17 0.71
N GLU A 56 2.62 16.51 1.53
CA GLU A 56 3.56 15.50 1.04
C GLU A 56 2.80 14.22 0.63
N GLU A 57 3.12 13.68 -0.55
CA GLU A 57 2.49 12.46 -1.05
C GLU A 57 2.91 11.23 -0.23
N LEU A 58 1.94 10.41 0.18
CA LEU A 58 2.23 9.13 0.81
C LEU A 58 2.68 8.12 -0.24
N THR A 59 3.80 7.44 0.01
CA THR A 59 4.34 6.42 -0.89
C THR A 59 4.88 5.21 -0.13
N TYR A 60 4.82 4.03 -0.75
CA TYR A 60 5.43 2.81 -0.21
C TYR A 60 6.17 2.00 -1.29
N ASP A 61 7.03 1.08 -0.89
CA ASP A 61 7.72 0.18 -1.81
C ASP A 61 6.80 -1.00 -2.21
N TYR A 62 6.47 -1.10 -3.50
CA TYR A 62 5.59 -2.16 -4.02
C TYR A 62 6.27 -3.53 -4.07
N ARG A 63 7.62 -3.56 -4.02
CA ARG A 63 8.42 -4.81 -4.04
C ARG A 63 8.04 -5.76 -5.17
N PHE A 64 7.96 -5.22 -6.39
CA PHE A 64 7.82 -6.01 -7.61
C PHE A 64 9.07 -6.81 -7.93
#